data_AF-T0UMH0-F1
#
_entry.id   AF-T0UMH0-F1
#
_cell.length_a   1.000
_cell.length_b   1.000
_cell.length_c   1.000
_cell.angle_alpha   90.00
_cell.angle_beta   90.00
_cell.angle_gamma   90.00
#
_symmetry.space_group_name_H-M   'P 1'
#
loop_
_entity.id
_entity.type
_entity.pdbx_description
1 polymer ?
#
loop_
_entity_poly.entity_id
_entity_poly.type
_entity_poly.pdbx_seq_one_letter_code
_entity_poly.pdbx_strand_id
1 'polypeptide(L)'
;MQNLVKTLASKQITNNNPYVTFAAKINGVTVLAYTSGKVVFQGSSAEKVASQFGYKASEPAEKSSQAGQNMPLIGSDEVGNGSYFGGLAVVASFVTPDDHALLKNSVLMILKI
;
A
#
# COMPACT_ATOMS: atom_id res chain seq x y z
N MET A 1 7.19 -13.03 17.13
CA MET A 1 6.31 -14.08 16.53
C MET A 1 6.24 -15.36 17.36
N GLN A 2 7.36 -16.02 17.72
CA GLN A 2 7.30 -17.28 18.48
C GLN A 2 6.54 -17.16 19.82
N ASN A 3 6.72 -16.06 20.55
CA ASN A 3 5.98 -15.79 21.79
C ASN A 3 4.46 -15.70 21.55
N LEU A 4 4.05 -14.95 20.52
CA LEU A 4 2.65 -14.77 20.14
C LEU A 4 1.96 -16.11 19.80
N VAL A 5 2.61 -16.96 19.01
CA VAL A 5 2.06 -18.29 18.65
C VAL A 5 1.91 -19.17 19.89
N LYS A 6 2.92 -19.20 20.77
CA LYS A 6 2.86 -19.98 22.01
C LYS A 6 1.74 -19.53 22.93
N THR A 7 1.57 -18.21 23.13
CA THR A 7 0.53 -17.66 24.01
C THR A 7 -0.89 -17.83 23.45
N LEU A 8 -1.05 -17.77 22.13
CA LEU A 8 -2.37 -17.83 21.48
C LEU A 8 -2.73 -19.22 20.94
N ALA A 9 -1.89 -20.24 21.13
CA ALA A 9 -2.11 -21.60 20.62
C ALA A 9 -3.47 -22.19 21.05
N SER A 10 -3.92 -21.92 22.28
CA SER A 10 -5.22 -22.39 22.80
C SER A 10 -6.43 -21.69 22.16
N LYS A 11 -6.21 -20.57 21.47
CA LYS A 11 -7.23 -19.74 20.82
C LYS A 11 -7.12 -19.77 19.30
N GLN A 12 -6.42 -20.77 18.77
CA GLN A 12 -6.22 -20.94 17.33
C GLN A 12 -7.55 -21.15 16.61
N ILE A 13 -7.65 -20.57 15.42
CA ILE A 13 -8.78 -20.72 14.51
C ILE A 13 -8.28 -21.19 13.14
N THR A 14 -9.16 -21.81 12.37
CA THR A 14 -8.86 -22.17 10.98
C THR A 14 -8.90 -20.93 10.09
N ASN A 15 -7.94 -20.80 9.18
CA ASN A 15 -7.91 -19.78 8.14
C ASN A 15 -7.52 -20.42 6.81
N ASN A 16 -8.29 -20.16 5.74
CA ASN A 16 -8.07 -20.74 4.42
C ASN A 16 -7.02 -19.99 3.56
N ASN A 17 -6.40 -18.93 4.08
CA ASN A 17 -5.37 -18.21 3.35
C ASN A 17 -4.04 -19.01 3.37
N PRO A 18 -3.51 -19.43 2.20
CA PRO A 18 -2.31 -20.28 2.12
C PRO A 18 -1.03 -19.60 2.64
N TYR A 19 -1.04 -18.27 2.77
CA TYR A 19 0.09 -17.49 3.27
C TYR A 19 0.02 -17.22 4.79
N VAL A 20 -1.06 -17.63 5.45
CA VAL A 20 -1.23 -17.49 6.91
C VAL A 20 -0.68 -18.74 7.59
N THR A 21 0.40 -18.57 8.36
CA THR A 21 1.01 -19.64 9.15
C THR A 21 0.30 -19.89 10.47
N PHE A 22 -0.37 -18.87 11.01
CA PHE A 22 -1.09 -18.97 12.27
C PHE A 22 -2.24 -17.96 12.33
N ALA A 23 -3.40 -18.41 12.79
CA ALA A 23 -4.56 -17.56 13.03
C ALA A 23 -5.15 -17.85 14.41
N ALA A 24 -5.47 -16.82 15.19
CA ALA A 24 -6.11 -16.95 16.49
C ALA A 24 -7.14 -15.86 16.73
N LYS A 25 -8.10 -16.11 17.63
CA LYS A 25 -9.11 -15.11 18.03
C LYS A 25 -9.12 -14.91 19.54
N ILE A 26 -8.88 -13.68 19.98
CA ILE A 26 -8.84 -13.32 21.40
C ILE A 26 -9.65 -12.05 21.64
N ASN A 27 -10.63 -12.11 22.55
CA ASN A 27 -11.43 -10.94 22.98
C ASN A 27 -12.02 -10.14 21.80
N GLY A 28 -12.50 -10.84 20.76
CA GLY A 28 -13.04 -10.22 19.56
C GLY A 28 -12.00 -9.71 18.55
N VAL A 29 -10.70 -9.87 18.84
CA VAL A 29 -9.60 -9.54 17.93
C VAL A 29 -9.10 -10.79 17.22
N THR A 30 -9.06 -10.74 15.89
CA THR A 30 -8.44 -11.76 15.04
C THR A 30 -6.97 -11.41 14.82
N VAL A 31 -6.09 -12.37 15.09
CA VAL A 31 -4.64 -12.25 14.92
C VAL A 31 -4.21 -13.18 13.80
N LEU A 32 -3.57 -12.65 12.75
CA LEU A 32 -3.07 -13.40 11.60
C LEU A 32 -1.56 -13.20 11.49
N ALA A 33 -0.81 -14.29 11.55
CA ALA A 33 0.62 -14.30 11.24
C ALA A 33 0.85 -14.90 9.85
N TYR A 34 1.63 -14.21 9.03
CA TYR A 34 1.95 -14.61 7.66
C TYR A 34 3.32 -15.26 7.58
N THR A 35 3.54 -16.07 6.54
CA THR A 35 4.84 -16.66 6.18
C THR A 35 5.96 -15.61 6.05
N SER A 36 5.61 -14.40 5.62
CA SER A 36 6.55 -13.27 5.44
C SER A 36 7.08 -12.65 6.73
N GLY A 37 6.54 -13.04 7.90
CA GLY A 37 6.85 -12.36 9.17
C GLY A 37 5.82 -11.32 9.60
N LYS A 38 4.93 -10.89 8.70
CA LYS A 38 3.88 -9.90 8.98
C LYS A 38 2.86 -10.45 9.96
N VAL A 39 2.46 -9.64 10.94
CA VAL A 39 1.38 -9.96 11.89
C VAL A 39 0.30 -8.88 11.78
N VAL A 40 -0.95 -9.29 11.62
CA VAL A 40 -2.11 -8.40 11.51
C VAL A 40 -3.04 -8.66 12.68
N PHE A 41 -3.44 -7.58 13.36
CA PHE A 41 -4.44 -7.60 14.42
C PHE A 41 -5.70 -6.88 13.90
N GLN A 42 -6.85 -7.55 13.91
CA GLN A 42 -8.11 -7.03 13.38
C GLN A 42 -9.19 -7.06 14.44
N GLY A 43 -9.89 -5.95 14.67
CA GLY A 43 -10.98 -5.84 15.63
C GLY A 43 -10.90 -4.56 16.45
N SER A 44 -11.97 -4.24 17.16
CA SER A 44 -12.12 -2.97 17.91
C SER A 44 -11.09 -2.78 19.03
N SER A 45 -10.47 -3.85 19.53
CA SER A 45 -9.40 -3.80 20.53
C SER A 45 -8.03 -4.23 19.99
N ALA A 46 -7.82 -4.19 18.67
CA ALA A 46 -6.61 -4.68 18.00
C ALA A 46 -5.33 -4.04 18.54
N GLU A 47 -5.32 -2.73 18.76
CA GLU A 47 -4.15 -1.98 19.26
C GLU A 47 -3.74 -2.43 20.67
N LYS A 48 -4.71 -2.61 21.56
CA LYS A 48 -4.46 -3.09 22.93
C LYS A 48 -3.84 -4.48 22.92
N VAL A 49 -4.37 -5.39 22.10
CA VAL A 49 -3.82 -6.75 21.97
C VAL A 49 -2.42 -6.71 21.35
N ALA A 50 -2.22 -5.92 20.29
CA ALA A 50 -0.91 -5.76 19.67
C ALA A 50 0.16 -5.29 20.67
N SER A 51 -0.18 -4.27 21.48
CA SER A 51 0.74 -3.72 22.49
C SER A 51 1.16 -4.72 23.57
N GLN A 52 0.28 -5.65 23.97
CA GLN A 52 0.60 -6.72 24.94
C GLN A 52 1.70 -7.65 24.43
N PHE A 53 1.79 -7.82 23.11
CA PHE A 53 2.80 -8.63 22.45
C PHE A 53 4.02 -7.80 21.99
N GLY A 54 4.12 -6.54 22.41
CA GLY A 54 5.21 -5.63 22.04
C GLY A 54 5.10 -5.10 20.60
N TYR A 55 3.97 -5.33 19.92
CA TYR A 55 3.72 -4.72 18.62
C TYR A 55 3.14 -3.33 18.82
N LYS A 56 3.84 -2.33 18.30
CA LYS A 56 3.25 -1.01 18.12
C LYS A 56 2.38 -1.08 16.87
N ALA A 57 1.22 -0.41 16.90
CA ALA A 57 0.54 -0.12 15.66
C ALA A 57 1.58 0.53 14.74
N SER A 58 1.76 -0.02 13.54
CA SER A 58 2.36 0.79 12.49
C SER A 58 1.50 2.05 12.47
N GLU A 59 2.08 3.22 12.77
CA GLU A 59 1.47 4.49 12.37
C GLU A 59 0.89 4.24 10.98
N PRO A 60 -0.42 4.50 10.78
CA PRO A 60 -1.15 4.04 9.60
C PRO A 60 -0.25 4.32 8.43
N ALA A 61 0.38 3.26 7.87
CA ALA A 61 1.60 3.38 7.08
C ALA A 61 1.36 4.60 6.25
N GLU A 62 2.07 5.71 6.53
CA GLU A 62 1.71 7.00 5.95
C GLU A 62 1.39 6.61 4.54
N LYS A 63 0.12 6.77 4.10
CA LYS A 63 -0.17 6.59 2.68
C LYS A 63 0.98 7.37 2.10
N SER A 64 1.90 6.70 1.39
CA SER A 64 3.09 7.34 0.85
C SER A 64 2.54 8.19 -0.29
N SER A 65 1.80 9.20 0.12
CA SER A 65 1.23 10.33 -0.57
C SER A 65 2.32 11.40 -0.65
N GLN A 66 3.55 11.04 -0.26
CA GLN A 66 4.78 11.76 -0.44
C GLN A 66 5.89 10.87 -1.04
N ALA A 67 5.59 10.07 -2.08
CA ALA A 67 6.31 10.35 -3.32
C ALA A 67 5.64 11.61 -3.88
N GLY A 68 5.95 12.75 -3.25
CA GLY A 68 5.26 13.99 -3.49
C GLY A 68 5.56 14.38 -4.91
N GLN A 69 4.54 14.70 -5.70
CA GLN A 69 4.66 15.49 -6.91
C GLN A 69 5.13 16.91 -6.56
N ASN A 70 6.20 17.04 -5.77
CA ASN A 70 6.89 18.27 -5.44
C ASN A 70 8.38 18.08 -5.71
N MET A 71 8.67 17.32 -6.76
CA MET A 71 9.98 17.15 -7.36
C MET A 71 9.79 17.25 -8.88
N PRO A 72 10.86 17.58 -9.63
CA PRO A 72 10.80 17.54 -11.08
C PRO A 72 10.50 16.14 -11.60
N LEU A 73 9.69 16.04 -12.65
CA LEU A 73 9.20 14.80 -13.25
C LEU A 73 9.40 14.84 -14.77
N ILE A 74 9.62 13.68 -15.38
CA ILE A 74 9.56 13.50 -16.83
C ILE A 74 8.42 12.52 -17.13
N GLY A 75 7.53 12.89 -18.05
CA GLY A 75 6.49 12.02 -18.59
C GLY A 75 6.60 11.94 -20.10
N SER A 76 6.48 10.73 -20.66
CA SER A 76 6.47 10.49 -22.11
C SER A 76 5.24 9.73 -22.54
N ASP A 77 4.75 10.00 -23.74
CA ASP A 77 3.59 9.36 -24.33
C ASP A 77 3.73 9.27 -25.87
N GLU A 78 3.00 8.35 -26.48
CA GLU A 78 3.01 8.12 -27.92
C GLU A 78 1.64 8.33 -28.58
N VAL A 79 1.65 8.76 -29.84
CA VAL A 79 0.46 8.90 -30.68
C VAL A 79 0.71 8.34 -32.07
N GLY A 80 -0.37 7.96 -32.76
CA GLY A 80 -0.31 7.38 -34.10
C GLY A 80 -0.22 5.85 -34.11
N ASN A 81 -0.17 5.20 -32.94
CA ASN A 81 -0.34 3.76 -32.86
C ASN A 81 -1.76 3.39 -33.31
N GLY A 82 -1.89 2.50 -34.30
CA GLY A 82 -3.17 2.09 -34.89
C GLY A 82 -3.72 2.99 -36.00
N SER A 83 -3.00 4.03 -36.40
CA SER A 83 -3.37 4.81 -37.59
C SER A 83 -2.89 4.11 -38.86
N TYR A 84 -3.79 3.95 -39.86
CA TYR A 84 -3.45 3.31 -41.14
C TYR A 84 -2.55 4.20 -42.02
N PHE A 85 -2.73 5.52 -41.91
CA PHE A 85 -1.85 6.52 -42.51
C PHE A 85 -1.36 7.50 -41.45
N GLY A 86 -0.15 8.03 -41.64
CA GLY A 86 0.50 8.95 -40.70
C GLY A 86 1.75 8.35 -40.05
N GLY A 87 2.54 9.21 -39.41
CA GLY A 87 3.73 8.81 -38.66
C GLY A 87 3.41 8.46 -37.21
N LEU A 88 4.26 7.63 -36.60
CA LEU A 88 4.28 7.41 -35.16
C LEU A 88 5.10 8.53 -34.51
N ALA A 89 4.55 9.16 -33.48
CA ALA A 89 5.25 10.20 -32.73
C ALA A 89 5.28 9.85 -31.24
N VAL A 90 6.44 10.08 -30.62
CA VAL A 90 6.63 9.94 -29.17
C VAL A 90 7.10 11.29 -28.65
N VAL A 91 6.48 11.78 -27.58
CA VAL A 91 6.77 13.08 -26.97
C VAL A 91 7.11 12.87 -25.51
N ALA A 92 8.07 13.63 -24.99
CA ALA A 92 8.38 13.71 -23.57
C ALA A 92 8.31 15.16 -23.09
N SER A 93 7.87 15.34 -21.85
CA SER A 93 7.81 16.63 -21.17
C SER A 93 8.57 16.55 -19.85
N PHE A 94 9.29 17.62 -19.53
CA PHE A 94 9.91 17.82 -18.23
C PHE A 94 9.09 18.87 -17.47
N VAL A 95 8.68 18.52 -16.25
CA VAL A 95 7.74 19.30 -15.45
C VAL A 95 8.36 19.54 -14.08
N THR A 96 8.35 20.79 -13.64
CA THR A 96 8.80 21.17 -12.29
C THR A 96 7.60 21.45 -11.37
N PRO A 97 7.80 21.48 -10.05
CA PRO A 97 6.72 21.77 -9.11
C PRO A 97 5.95 23.08 -9.37
N ASP A 98 6.62 24.10 -9.93
CA ASP A 98 6.02 25.39 -10.26
C ASP A 98 4.99 25.27 -11.40
N ASP A 99 5.17 24.29 -12.29
CA ASP A 99 4.28 24.03 -13.43
C ASP A 99 3.01 23.29 -13.00
N HIS A 100 3.00 22.67 -11.81
CA HIS A 100 1.92 21.78 -11.39
C HIS A 100 0.56 22.49 -11.27
N ALA A 101 0.55 23.76 -10.86
CA ALA A 101 -0.68 24.54 -10.78
C ALA A 101 -1.29 24.81 -12.16
N LEU A 102 -0.44 25.17 -13.14
CA LEU A 102 -0.85 25.42 -14.52
C LEU A 102 -1.38 24.13 -15.17
N LEU A 103 -0.65 23.02 -15.00
CA LEU A 103 -1.01 21.74 -15.61
C LEU A 103 -2.28 21.16 -15.01
N LYS A 104 -2.52 21.29 -13.70
CA LYS A 104 -3.77 20.86 -13.04
C LYS A 104 -5.00 21.66 -13.47
N ASN A 105 -4.82 22.95 -13.77
CA ASN A 105 -5.88 23.82 -14.26
C ASN A 105 -6.14 23.64 -15.76
N SER A 106 -5.20 23.00 -16.47
CA SER A 106 -5.40 22.53 -17.83
C SER A 106 -6.18 21.21 -17.80
N VAL A 107 -6.79 20.78 -18.91
CA VAL A 107 -7.48 19.47 -19.01
C VAL A 107 -6.46 18.29 -18.95
N LEU A 108 -5.20 18.57 -18.65
CA LEU A 108 -4.12 17.60 -18.56
C LEU A 108 -4.14 16.94 -17.17
N MET A 109 -4.48 15.66 -17.15
CA MET A 109 -4.42 14.87 -15.93
C MET A 109 -2.99 14.34 -15.72
N ILE A 110 -2.27 14.88 -14.74
CA ILE A 110 -0.99 14.30 -14.29
C ILE A 110 -1.32 13.01 -13.54
N LEU A 111 -1.12 11.87 -14.19
CA LEU A 111 -1.29 10.57 -13.54
C LEU A 111 -0.25 10.42 -12.43
N LYS A 112 -0.73 10.09 -11.23
CA LYS A 112 0.11 9.83 -10.07
C LYS A 112 0.79 8.48 -10.29
N ILE A 113 2.07 8.51 -10.64
CA ILE A 113 2.93 7.30 -10.73
C ILE A 113 3.10 6.71 -9.33
#